data_AF-A0A4V3SCZ0-F1
#
_entry.id   AF-A0A4V3SCZ0-F1
#
_cell.length_a   1.000
_cell.length_b   1.000
_cell.length_c   1.000
_cell.angle_alpha   90.00
_cell.angle_beta   90.00
_cell.angle_gamma   90.00
#
_symmetry.space_group_name_H-M   'P 1'
#
loop_
_entity.id
_entity.type
_entity.pdbx_description
1 polymer ?
#
loop_
_entity_poly.entity_id
_entity_poly.type
_entity_poly.pdbx_seq_one_letter_code
_entity_poly.pdbx_strand_id
1 'polypeptide(L)'
;MVDGFEGERGASVAGGRGYFLKGPLVFLEQAVIQLALKMLHERGFTPLYTPFFMCKDAMQAVAQLSQFDEELYKVTGRREGGLKKPEGTSMTEEEEKYLIATSEQPIAAYHRDEWLATDQLPIRYAGISTCFRQEVGSHGRDTRGIFRVHQFEKVEQFCITSPHDNLSWEMFHQMIANAEAFHQALGIPYRIVSIVSGELNNAAAMKYDLEAWFPGSGAFRELVSCSNCTDYQSRRLAIRYGQTKKMNRNVEYVHMLNATMCATTRVICAILENYQTDVGIIVPEAVKPWMPDAYQELIPFKRPAPIDQDKSTAHTTAEIKPKKSTPMENPKEPNQALEQPVDEVADSIQNLHVSEDVATADTSVILSDQPQEDSYLLIPSSINQGQGSDNCSPSGGEKKKRKKKKKKSQPTDGAV
;
A
#
# COMPACT_ATOMS: atom_id res chain seq x y z
N MET A 1 -23.11 10.56 -0.83
CA MET A 1 -23.94 10.88 -2.01
C MET A 1 -24.11 9.69 -2.95
N VAL A 2 -23.04 8.99 -3.38
CA VAL A 2 -23.14 7.81 -4.28
C VAL A 2 -23.62 6.50 -3.63
N ASP A 3 -24.00 6.54 -2.35
CA ASP A 3 -24.38 5.37 -1.55
C ASP A 3 -23.36 4.21 -1.56
N GLY A 4 -22.07 4.54 -1.47
CA GLY A 4 -20.97 3.57 -1.51
C GLY A 4 -20.23 3.34 -0.20
N PHE A 5 -20.59 4.06 0.86
CA PHE A 5 -19.89 4.07 2.15
C PHE A 5 -20.89 3.99 3.31
N GLU A 6 -20.54 3.23 4.34
CA GLU A 6 -21.28 3.12 5.59
C GLU A 6 -20.32 3.16 6.79
N GLY A 7 -20.19 4.35 7.40
CA GLY A 7 -19.24 4.61 8.48
C GLY A 7 -19.79 4.32 9.87
N GLU A 8 -21.09 4.57 10.13
CA GLU A 8 -21.66 4.37 11.47
C GLU A 8 -21.72 2.89 11.83
N ARG A 9 -22.21 2.06 10.91
CA ARG A 9 -22.20 0.60 11.12
C ARG A 9 -20.79 0.04 11.11
N GLY A 10 -19.90 0.62 10.29
CA GLY A 10 -18.47 0.27 10.30
C GLY A 10 -17.84 0.51 11.67
N ALA A 11 -18.09 1.67 12.26
CA ALA A 11 -17.60 2.02 13.58
C ALA A 11 -18.16 1.11 14.68
N SER A 12 -19.46 0.75 14.58
CA SER A 12 -20.09 -0.18 15.52
C SER A 12 -19.52 -1.60 15.45
N VAL A 13 -19.00 -2.03 14.30
CA VAL A 13 -18.51 -3.41 14.09
C VAL A 13 -17.01 -3.52 14.34
N ALA A 14 -16.21 -2.58 13.83
CA ALA A 14 -14.75 -2.66 13.81
C ALA A 14 -14.06 -1.61 14.70
N GLY A 15 -14.82 -0.77 15.41
CA GLY A 15 -14.30 0.37 16.18
C GLY A 15 -14.07 1.61 15.32
N GLY A 16 -13.53 2.68 15.92
CA GLY A 16 -13.31 3.96 15.24
C GLY A 16 -12.62 3.81 13.88
N ARG A 17 -13.02 4.59 12.88
CA ARG A 17 -12.55 4.51 11.47
C ARG A 17 -12.88 3.19 10.75
N GLY A 18 -13.61 2.27 11.37
CA GLY A 18 -14.21 1.12 10.70
C GLY A 18 -15.22 1.58 9.63
N TYR A 19 -15.25 0.90 8.50
CA TYR A 19 -16.15 1.22 7.38
C TYR A 19 -16.64 -0.04 6.67
N PHE A 20 -17.79 0.09 6.01
CA PHE A 20 -18.17 -0.82 4.92
C PHE A 20 -18.17 -0.06 3.60
N LEU A 21 -17.48 -0.61 2.60
CA LEU A 21 -17.59 -0.18 1.21
C LEU A 21 -18.68 -0.99 0.52
N LYS A 22 -19.48 -0.36 -0.34
CA LYS A 22 -20.61 -1.03 -1.01
C LYS A 22 -20.90 -0.48 -2.41
N GLY A 23 -21.64 -1.26 -3.18
CA GLY A 23 -22.18 -0.85 -4.48
C GLY A 23 -21.10 -0.35 -5.43
N PRO A 24 -21.26 0.85 -6.03
CA PRO A 24 -20.36 1.33 -7.08
C PRO A 24 -18.91 1.50 -6.62
N LEU A 25 -18.66 1.80 -5.34
CA LEU A 25 -17.29 2.00 -4.86
C LEU A 25 -16.50 0.70 -4.73
N VAL A 26 -17.16 -0.44 -4.52
CA VAL A 26 -16.50 -1.76 -4.56
C VAL A 26 -16.04 -2.07 -5.99
N PHE A 27 -16.86 -1.79 -7.00
CA PHE A 27 -16.45 -1.94 -8.39
C PHE A 27 -15.31 -0.99 -8.76
N LEU A 28 -15.38 0.27 -8.31
CA LEU A 28 -14.31 1.23 -8.55
C LEU A 28 -12.99 0.81 -7.90
N GLU A 29 -13.04 0.27 -6.68
CA GLU A 29 -11.87 -0.30 -6.00
C GLU A 29 -11.23 -1.44 -6.80
N GLN A 30 -12.05 -2.41 -7.25
CA GLN A 30 -11.54 -3.50 -8.07
C GLN A 30 -10.98 -2.97 -9.41
N ALA A 31 -11.62 -1.97 -10.02
CA ALA A 31 -11.16 -1.40 -11.28
C ALA A 31 -9.79 -0.71 -11.17
N VAL A 32 -9.54 0.06 -10.10
CA VAL A 32 -8.22 0.71 -9.90
C VAL A 32 -7.13 -0.30 -9.55
N ILE A 33 -7.46 -1.39 -8.82
CA ILE A 33 -6.54 -2.50 -8.59
C ILE A 33 -6.13 -3.15 -9.92
N GLN A 34 -7.12 -3.46 -10.77
CA GLN A 34 -6.87 -4.11 -12.06
C GLN A 34 -6.05 -3.24 -13.00
N LEU A 35 -6.31 -1.92 -13.03
CA LEU A 35 -5.50 -0.96 -13.78
C LEU A 35 -4.04 -0.98 -13.30
N ALA A 36 -3.81 -0.86 -11.99
CA ALA A 36 -2.48 -0.85 -11.40
C ALA A 36 -1.69 -2.13 -11.71
N LEU A 37 -2.32 -3.30 -11.50
CA LEU A 37 -1.69 -4.60 -11.80
C LEU A 37 -1.39 -4.78 -13.29
N LYS A 38 -2.32 -4.40 -14.18
CA LYS A 38 -2.10 -4.47 -15.63
C LYS A 38 -0.91 -3.60 -16.05
N MET A 39 -0.86 -2.35 -15.58
CA MET A 39 0.23 -1.43 -15.93
C MET A 39 1.60 -1.91 -15.44
N LEU A 40 1.66 -2.51 -14.25
CA LEU A 40 2.91 -3.08 -13.72
C LEU A 40 3.31 -4.36 -14.47
N HIS A 41 2.35 -5.23 -14.78
CA HIS A 41 2.60 -6.45 -15.56
C HIS A 41 3.21 -6.12 -16.94
N GLU A 42 2.66 -5.13 -17.64
CA GLU A 42 3.17 -4.65 -18.93
C GLU A 42 4.60 -4.08 -18.83
N ARG A 43 5.06 -3.74 -17.62
CA ARG A 43 6.41 -3.25 -17.31
C ARG A 43 7.34 -4.32 -16.73
N GLY A 44 6.92 -5.59 -16.83
CA GLY A 44 7.71 -6.75 -16.40
C GLY A 44 7.70 -7.01 -14.89
N PHE A 45 6.76 -6.44 -14.15
CA PHE A 45 6.57 -6.78 -12.73
C PHE A 45 5.80 -8.10 -12.61
N THR A 46 6.20 -8.93 -11.66
CA THR A 46 5.51 -10.16 -11.29
C THR A 46 4.45 -9.87 -10.23
N PRO A 47 3.14 -10.06 -10.48
CA PRO A 47 2.12 -9.93 -9.45
C PRO A 47 2.35 -10.91 -8.31
N LEU A 48 2.33 -10.43 -7.07
CA LEU A 48 2.58 -11.22 -5.88
C LEU A 48 1.55 -10.92 -4.79
N TYR A 49 0.69 -11.89 -4.51
CA TYR A 49 -0.23 -11.85 -3.38
C TYR A 49 0.48 -12.34 -2.11
N THR A 50 0.43 -11.57 -1.04
CA THR A 50 1.23 -11.85 0.18
C THR A 50 0.37 -12.40 1.32
N PRO A 51 0.95 -13.16 2.27
CA PRO A 51 0.33 -13.38 3.57
C PRO A 51 0.11 -12.04 4.27
N PHE A 52 -1.02 -11.89 4.97
CA PHE A 52 -1.36 -10.63 5.67
C PHE A 52 -0.87 -10.57 7.11
N PHE A 53 -0.19 -11.62 7.56
CA PHE A 53 0.46 -11.68 8.86
C PHE A 53 1.86 -12.26 8.73
N MET A 54 2.77 -11.81 9.58
CA MET A 54 4.14 -12.30 9.65
C MET A 54 4.48 -12.74 11.07
N CYS A 55 5.33 -13.75 11.19
CA CYS A 55 5.92 -14.13 12.47
C CYS A 55 6.73 -12.95 13.04
N LYS A 56 6.77 -12.84 14.38
CA LYS A 56 7.45 -11.75 15.08
C LYS A 56 8.90 -11.57 14.65
N ASP A 57 9.66 -12.65 14.50
CA ASP A 57 11.08 -12.61 14.12
C ASP A 57 11.27 -12.06 12.68
N ALA A 58 10.40 -12.46 11.75
CA ALA A 58 10.41 -11.94 10.38
C ALA A 58 9.99 -10.47 10.34
N MET A 59 8.95 -10.09 11.07
CA MET A 59 8.49 -8.70 11.16
C MET A 59 9.58 -7.79 11.75
N GLN A 60 10.28 -8.23 12.80
CA GLN A 60 11.39 -7.49 13.38
C GLN A 60 12.54 -7.25 12.41
N ALA A 61 12.69 -8.07 11.37
CA ALA A 61 13.72 -7.87 10.36
C ALA A 61 13.38 -6.75 9.36
N VAL A 62 12.11 -6.37 9.23
CA VAL A 62 11.63 -5.40 8.22
C VAL A 62 10.98 -4.14 8.80
N ALA A 63 10.47 -4.20 10.03
CA ALA A 63 9.85 -3.08 10.71
C ALA A 63 10.80 -2.41 11.72
N GLN A 64 10.63 -1.10 11.91
CA GLN A 64 11.27 -0.33 12.97
C GLN A 64 10.56 -0.55 14.31
N LEU A 65 11.26 -0.33 15.42
CA LEU A 65 10.70 -0.53 16.75
C LEU A 65 9.45 0.32 17.01
N SER A 66 9.46 1.60 16.61
CA SER A 66 8.30 2.49 16.75
C SER A 66 7.06 1.98 16.01
N GLN A 67 7.25 1.28 14.88
CA GLN A 67 6.13 0.73 14.11
C GLN A 67 5.39 -0.38 14.87
N PHE A 68 6.06 -1.11 15.76
CA PHE A 68 5.38 -2.10 16.62
C PHE A 68 4.39 -1.45 17.58
N ASP A 69 4.70 -0.26 18.07
CA ASP A 69 3.88 0.46 19.04
C ASP A 69 2.82 1.35 18.36
N GLU A 70 3.11 1.86 17.17
CA GLU A 70 2.30 2.90 16.53
C GLU A 70 1.46 2.41 15.33
N GLU A 71 1.90 1.36 14.64
CA GLU A 71 1.38 0.97 13.33
C GLU A 71 0.85 -0.47 13.28
N LEU A 72 1.53 -1.43 13.92
CA LEU A 72 1.27 -2.86 13.71
C LEU A 72 0.24 -3.45 14.67
N TYR A 73 -0.79 -4.10 14.12
CA TYR A 73 -1.70 -4.94 14.90
C TYR A 73 -1.05 -6.28 15.26
N LYS A 74 -1.09 -6.66 16.54
CA LYS A 74 -0.69 -7.99 17.01
C LYS A 74 -1.81 -9.01 16.83
N VAL A 75 -1.46 -10.20 16.34
CA VAL A 75 -2.33 -11.37 16.23
C VAL A 75 -1.77 -12.44 17.15
N THR A 76 -2.61 -12.98 18.04
CA THR A 76 -2.26 -14.15 18.86
C THR A 76 -3.07 -15.35 18.39
N GLY A 77 -2.43 -16.52 18.36
CA GLY A 77 -3.09 -17.75 17.95
C GLY A 77 -2.37 -18.97 18.51
N ARG A 78 -2.97 -20.15 18.38
CA ARG A 78 -2.28 -21.39 18.76
C ARG A 78 -1.16 -21.67 17.76
N ARG A 79 -0.01 -22.11 18.26
CA ARG A 79 1.09 -22.55 17.40
C ARG A 79 0.68 -23.82 16.64
N GLU A 80 0.56 -23.73 15.32
CA GLU A 80 0.47 -24.92 14.47
C GLU A 80 1.86 -25.51 14.25
N GLY A 81 1.95 -26.83 14.08
CA GLY A 81 3.22 -27.54 13.91
C GLY A 81 3.96 -27.11 12.64
N GLY A 82 4.95 -26.21 12.78
CA GLY A 82 5.76 -25.67 11.68
C GLY A 82 7.24 -26.13 11.68
N LEU A 83 7.97 -25.72 10.64
CA LEU A 83 9.40 -25.95 10.45
C LEU A 83 10.19 -25.23 11.56
N LYS A 84 10.78 -26.01 12.47
CA LYS A 84 11.55 -25.61 13.66
C LYS A 84 10.71 -25.17 14.86
N LYS A 85 10.64 -26.07 15.83
CA LYS A 85 10.34 -25.78 17.23
C LYS A 85 11.60 -25.15 17.86
N PRO A 86 11.54 -23.94 18.44
CA PRO A 86 12.60 -23.48 19.32
C PRO A 86 12.74 -24.48 20.47
N GLU A 87 13.95 -24.92 20.79
CA GLU A 87 14.17 -25.81 21.93
C GLU A 87 13.63 -25.15 23.21
N GLY A 88 12.77 -25.84 23.94
CA GLY A 88 12.18 -25.37 25.21
C GLY A 88 10.76 -24.79 25.15
N THR A 89 10.14 -24.59 23.98
CA THR A 89 8.77 -24.03 23.91
C THR A 89 7.70 -25.12 24.07
N SER A 90 6.72 -24.89 24.94
CA SER A 90 5.58 -25.78 25.17
C SER A 90 4.61 -25.79 23.96
N MET A 91 3.93 -26.92 23.73
CA MET A 91 2.82 -27.02 22.75
C MET A 91 1.60 -26.16 23.12
N THR A 92 1.61 -25.55 24.30
CA THR A 92 0.53 -24.70 24.85
C THR A 92 0.80 -23.20 24.71
N GLU A 93 1.93 -22.80 24.13
CA GLU A 93 2.27 -21.38 23.99
C GLU A 93 1.51 -20.74 22.82
N GLU A 94 0.91 -19.58 23.09
CA GLU A 94 0.34 -18.71 22.07
C GLU A 94 1.48 -18.15 21.20
N GLU A 95 1.30 -18.23 19.88
CA GLU A 95 2.22 -17.67 18.91
C GLU A 95 1.81 -16.23 18.58
N GLU A 96 2.76 -15.30 18.70
CA GLU A 96 2.58 -13.90 18.30
C GLU A 96 2.95 -13.73 16.81
N LYS A 97 2.01 -13.19 16.06
CA LYS A 97 2.20 -12.70 14.69
C LYS A 97 1.76 -11.23 14.62
N TYR A 98 2.06 -10.56 13.53
CA TYR A 98 1.67 -9.17 13.30
C TYR A 98 1.01 -9.05 11.93
N LEU A 99 -0.11 -8.33 11.86
CA LEU A 99 -0.68 -7.95 10.56
C LEU A 99 0.26 -6.98 9.85
N ILE A 100 0.34 -7.10 8.53
CA ILE A 100 1.21 -6.27 7.72
C ILE A 100 0.63 -4.86 7.57
N ALA A 101 1.49 -3.84 7.63
CA ALA A 101 1.13 -2.45 7.32
C ALA A 101 1.30 -2.12 5.83
N THR A 102 1.95 -3.02 5.09
CA THR A 102 2.34 -2.86 3.70
C THR A 102 2.80 -4.21 3.12
N SER A 103 2.63 -4.45 1.81
CA SER A 103 3.10 -5.69 1.17
C SER A 103 4.63 -5.74 1.06
N GLU A 104 5.29 -4.58 1.15
CA GLU A 104 6.74 -4.45 1.28
C GLU A 104 7.33 -5.38 2.36
N GLN A 105 6.69 -5.47 3.53
CA GLN A 105 7.19 -6.24 4.68
C GLN A 105 7.34 -7.75 4.34
N PRO A 106 6.28 -8.45 3.89
CA PRO A 106 6.41 -9.85 3.50
C PRO A 106 7.24 -10.05 2.23
N ILE A 107 7.24 -9.11 1.27
CA ILE A 107 8.05 -9.24 0.04
C ILE A 107 9.54 -9.10 0.35
N ALA A 108 9.93 -8.16 1.23
CA ALA A 108 11.30 -8.04 1.67
C ALA A 108 11.76 -9.32 2.39
N ALA A 109 10.93 -9.86 3.29
CA ALA A 109 11.22 -11.09 4.01
C ALA A 109 11.18 -12.35 3.12
N TYR A 110 10.55 -12.30 1.94
CA TYR A 110 10.44 -13.43 1.01
C TYR A 110 11.82 -13.95 0.55
N HIS A 111 12.79 -13.04 0.39
CA HIS A 111 14.16 -13.35 -0.04
C HIS A 111 15.17 -13.47 1.12
N ARG A 112 14.68 -13.57 2.36
CA ARG A 112 15.54 -13.62 3.55
C ARG A 112 16.57 -14.75 3.45
N ASP A 113 17.81 -14.44 3.84
CA ASP A 113 18.97 -15.34 3.83
C ASP A 113 19.42 -15.85 2.45
N GLU A 114 18.90 -15.30 1.35
CA GLU A 114 19.27 -15.73 -0.01
C GLU A 114 20.58 -15.12 -0.53
N TRP A 115 21.17 -15.81 -1.50
CA TRP A 115 22.22 -15.30 -2.37
C TRP A 115 21.63 -15.15 -3.78
N LEU A 116 21.35 -13.92 -4.19
CA LEU A 116 20.73 -13.65 -5.48
C LEU A 116 21.78 -13.63 -6.58
N ALA A 117 21.55 -14.39 -7.65
CA ALA A 117 22.46 -14.41 -8.79
C ALA A 117 22.35 -13.10 -9.59
N THR A 118 23.46 -12.64 -10.16
CA THR A 118 23.52 -11.32 -10.80
C THR A 118 22.65 -11.23 -12.05
N ASP A 119 22.42 -12.36 -12.73
CA ASP A 119 21.57 -12.49 -13.92
C ASP A 119 20.07 -12.55 -13.60
N GLN A 120 19.68 -12.66 -12.33
CA GLN A 120 18.29 -12.58 -11.89
C GLN A 120 17.83 -11.14 -11.64
N LEU A 121 18.75 -10.18 -11.55
CA LEU A 121 18.46 -8.79 -11.21
C LEU A 121 18.25 -7.93 -12.47
N PRO A 122 17.31 -6.95 -12.45
CA PRO A 122 16.44 -6.60 -11.33
C PRO A 122 15.23 -7.55 -11.19
N ILE A 123 14.90 -7.93 -9.95
CA ILE A 123 13.64 -8.62 -9.63
C ILE A 123 12.59 -7.55 -9.31
N ARG A 124 11.39 -7.68 -9.86
CA ARG A 124 10.32 -6.68 -9.75
C ARG A 124 8.99 -7.36 -9.38
N TYR A 125 8.40 -6.94 -8.26
CA TYR A 125 7.12 -7.43 -7.77
C TYR A 125 6.05 -6.35 -7.76
N ALA A 126 4.87 -6.71 -8.25
CA ALA A 126 3.63 -5.98 -8.04
C ALA A 126 2.90 -6.62 -6.85
N GLY A 127 3.24 -6.18 -5.64
CA GLY A 127 2.64 -6.64 -4.40
C GLY A 127 1.18 -6.23 -4.31
N ILE A 128 0.30 -7.17 -3.98
CA ILE A 128 -1.12 -6.89 -3.70
C ILE A 128 -1.50 -7.46 -2.34
N SER A 129 -1.99 -6.59 -1.47
CA SER A 129 -2.44 -6.98 -0.14
C SER A 129 -3.45 -6.02 0.47
N THR A 130 -4.20 -6.51 1.45
CA THR A 130 -4.84 -5.65 2.44
C THR A 130 -3.79 -5.25 3.47
N CYS A 131 -3.73 -3.95 3.78
CA CYS A 131 -2.81 -3.33 4.73
C CYS A 131 -3.57 -2.94 6.00
N PHE A 132 -2.93 -3.13 7.16
CA PHE A 132 -3.50 -2.85 8.47
C PHE A 132 -2.63 -1.88 9.25
N ARG A 133 -3.18 -0.72 9.66
CA ARG A 133 -2.44 0.32 10.40
C ARG A 133 -3.23 0.82 11.60
N GLN A 134 -2.61 0.79 12.78
CA GLN A 134 -3.23 1.29 14.01
C GLN A 134 -3.40 2.82 14.03
N GLU A 135 -2.59 3.55 13.25
CA GLU A 135 -2.67 5.00 13.10
C GLU A 135 -2.58 5.77 14.44
N VAL A 136 -1.83 5.21 15.41
CA VAL A 136 -1.59 5.83 16.72
C VAL A 136 -0.81 7.14 16.49
N GLY A 137 -1.28 8.24 17.08
CA GLY A 137 -0.69 9.58 16.90
C GLY A 137 -1.44 10.51 15.93
N SER A 138 -2.40 9.98 15.15
CA SER A 138 -3.25 10.78 14.25
C SER A 138 -4.59 11.19 14.88
N HIS A 139 -4.68 11.28 16.22
CA HIS A 139 -5.94 11.50 16.92
C HIS A 139 -6.64 12.78 16.44
N GLY A 140 -7.90 12.67 16.06
CA GLY A 140 -8.69 13.79 15.53
C GLY A 140 -8.39 14.21 14.09
N ARG A 141 -7.39 13.62 13.40
CA ARG A 141 -7.10 13.92 11.98
C ARG A 141 -7.85 12.97 11.06
N ASP A 142 -8.42 13.53 9.98
CA ASP A 142 -9.12 12.84 8.89
C ASP A 142 -10.06 11.71 9.41
N THR A 143 -10.84 11.99 10.45
CA THR A 143 -11.67 10.98 11.14
C THR A 143 -12.94 10.57 10.38
N ARG A 144 -13.24 11.27 9.27
CA ARG A 144 -14.40 11.02 8.41
C ARG A 144 -13.96 10.46 7.07
N GLY A 145 -14.82 9.64 6.46
CA GLY A 145 -14.60 9.05 5.14
C GLY A 145 -13.64 7.86 5.16
N ILE A 146 -12.97 7.62 4.04
CA ILE A 146 -12.10 6.46 3.82
C ILE A 146 -10.63 6.83 3.53
N PHE A 147 -10.26 8.11 3.65
CA PHE A 147 -8.90 8.58 3.32
C PHE A 147 -7.84 8.08 4.32
N ARG A 148 -8.19 8.03 5.61
CA ARG A 148 -7.35 7.50 6.69
C ARG A 148 -8.14 6.48 7.50
N VAL A 149 -7.85 5.21 7.28
CA VAL A 149 -8.58 4.05 7.84
C VAL A 149 -7.59 2.99 8.29
N HIS A 150 -8.04 2.09 9.16
CA HIS A 150 -7.19 1.03 9.72
C HIS A 150 -6.94 -0.14 8.76
N GLN A 151 -7.80 -0.31 7.76
CA GLN A 151 -7.74 -1.37 6.77
C GLN A 151 -7.90 -0.75 5.38
N PHE A 152 -7.04 -1.10 4.42
CA PHE A 152 -7.16 -0.66 3.04
C PHE A 152 -6.33 -1.54 2.10
N GLU A 153 -6.73 -1.60 0.84
CA GLU A 153 -6.04 -2.37 -0.20
C GLU A 153 -4.94 -1.53 -0.84
N LYS A 154 -3.83 -2.19 -1.16
CA LYS A 154 -2.69 -1.53 -1.80
C LYS A 154 -2.08 -2.40 -2.89
N VAL A 155 -1.78 -1.79 -4.02
CA VAL A 155 -0.86 -2.31 -5.03
C VAL A 155 0.47 -1.58 -4.88
N GLU A 156 1.56 -2.34 -4.82
CA GLU A 156 2.90 -1.86 -4.48
C GLU A 156 3.93 -2.37 -5.46
N GLN A 157 4.88 -1.50 -5.79
CA GLN A 157 6.09 -1.82 -6.54
C GLN A 157 7.17 -2.18 -5.55
N PHE A 158 7.77 -3.35 -5.68
CA PHE A 158 8.95 -3.74 -4.90
C PHE A 158 10.04 -4.23 -5.84
N CYS A 159 11.21 -3.59 -5.80
CA CYS A 159 12.32 -3.91 -6.69
C CYS A 159 13.56 -4.29 -5.90
N ILE A 160 14.22 -5.36 -6.34
CA ILE A 160 15.54 -5.78 -5.87
C ILE A 160 16.52 -5.60 -7.03
N THR A 161 17.57 -4.83 -6.80
CA THR A 161 18.49 -4.39 -7.84
C THR A 161 19.95 -4.66 -7.47
N SER A 162 20.83 -4.62 -8.45
CA SER A 162 22.28 -4.62 -8.22
C SER A 162 22.67 -3.38 -7.39
N PRO A 163 23.61 -3.51 -6.45
CA PRO A 163 24.15 -2.35 -5.72
C PRO A 163 25.12 -1.50 -6.56
N HIS A 164 25.47 -1.94 -7.77
CA HIS A 164 26.47 -1.33 -8.63
C HIS A 164 25.86 -0.39 -9.68
N ASP A 165 26.72 0.44 -10.28
CA ASP A 165 26.46 1.18 -11.51
C ASP A 165 25.22 2.07 -11.49
N ASN A 166 24.87 2.61 -10.31
CA ASN A 166 23.71 3.50 -10.11
C ASN A 166 22.34 2.85 -10.41
N LEU A 167 22.29 1.52 -10.61
CA LEU A 167 21.10 0.81 -11.07
C LEU A 167 19.90 0.93 -10.13
N SER A 168 20.13 1.01 -8.82
CA SER A 168 19.05 1.27 -7.86
C SER A 168 18.44 2.67 -8.02
N TRP A 169 19.23 3.68 -8.35
CA TRP A 169 18.76 5.06 -8.51
C TRP A 169 18.04 5.24 -9.85
N GLU A 170 18.48 4.57 -10.90
CA GLU A 170 17.72 4.47 -12.14
C GLU A 170 16.36 3.78 -11.92
N MET A 171 16.34 2.68 -11.15
CA MET A 171 15.11 2.02 -10.77
C MET A 171 14.18 2.91 -9.93
N PHE A 172 14.74 3.71 -9.00
CA PHE A 172 13.98 4.67 -8.21
C PHE A 172 13.20 5.66 -9.09
N HIS A 173 13.87 6.23 -10.11
CA HIS A 173 13.23 7.12 -11.07
C HIS A 173 12.21 6.40 -11.96
N GLN A 174 12.45 5.15 -12.33
CA GLN A 174 11.46 4.34 -13.06
C GLN A 174 10.22 4.05 -12.20
N MET A 175 10.39 3.74 -10.92
CA MET A 175 9.29 3.41 -10.01
C MET A 175 8.38 4.62 -9.75
N ILE A 176 8.94 5.81 -9.54
CA ILE A 176 8.13 7.03 -9.42
C ILE A 176 7.43 7.36 -10.74
N ALA A 177 8.11 7.22 -11.90
CA ALA A 177 7.50 7.45 -13.21
C ALA A 177 6.34 6.48 -13.50
N ASN A 178 6.40 5.24 -13.02
CA ASN A 178 5.27 4.29 -13.11
C ASN A 178 4.06 4.77 -12.31
N ALA A 179 4.29 5.29 -11.10
CA ALA A 179 3.24 5.85 -10.26
C ALA A 179 2.65 7.12 -10.87
N GLU A 180 3.49 8.00 -11.44
CA GLU A 180 3.05 9.15 -12.22
C GLU A 180 2.15 8.74 -13.40
N ALA A 181 2.60 7.79 -14.22
CA ALA A 181 1.84 7.30 -15.36
C ALA A 181 0.46 6.74 -14.96
N PHE A 182 0.36 6.09 -13.80
CA PHE A 182 -0.92 5.61 -13.26
C PHE A 182 -1.87 6.75 -12.93
N HIS A 183 -1.39 7.77 -12.22
CA HIS A 183 -2.22 8.93 -11.87
C HIS A 183 -2.57 9.79 -13.09
N GLN A 184 -1.67 9.89 -14.07
CA GLN A 184 -1.94 10.52 -15.37
C GLN A 184 -3.01 9.77 -16.16
N ALA A 185 -2.97 8.44 -16.20
CA ALA A 185 -4.01 7.62 -16.85
C ALA A 185 -5.39 7.82 -16.19
N LEU A 186 -5.41 8.04 -14.87
CA LEU A 186 -6.61 8.40 -14.11
C LEU A 186 -6.99 9.88 -14.19
N GLY A 187 -6.23 10.73 -14.90
CA GLY A 187 -6.49 12.16 -15.01
C GLY A 187 -6.41 12.93 -13.68
N ILE A 188 -5.65 12.45 -12.71
CA ILE A 188 -5.53 13.07 -11.38
C ILE A 188 -4.38 14.09 -11.40
N PRO A 189 -4.63 15.38 -11.09
CA PRO A 189 -3.56 16.37 -10.96
C PRO A 189 -2.71 16.10 -9.71
N TYR A 190 -1.39 16.25 -9.81
CA TYR A 190 -0.47 15.99 -8.70
C TYR A 190 0.80 16.85 -8.76
N ARG A 191 1.60 16.77 -7.69
CA ARG A 191 2.99 17.21 -7.64
C ARG A 191 3.88 16.11 -7.09
N ILE A 192 5.15 16.12 -7.48
CA ILE A 192 6.19 15.29 -6.86
C ILE A 192 6.95 16.12 -5.83
N VAL A 193 7.13 15.57 -4.63
CA VAL A 193 7.84 16.22 -3.53
C VAL A 193 9.02 15.35 -3.12
N SER A 194 10.22 15.95 -3.08
CA SER A 194 11.38 15.34 -2.42
C SER A 194 11.28 15.59 -0.93
N ILE A 195 11.29 14.53 -0.14
CA ILE A 195 11.07 14.63 1.30
C ILE A 195 12.36 15.07 2.00
N VAL A 196 12.23 16.00 2.94
CA VAL A 196 13.35 16.54 3.71
C VAL A 196 13.96 15.47 4.60
N SER A 197 15.26 15.58 4.87
CA SER A 197 16.03 14.53 5.57
C SER A 197 15.50 14.19 6.97
N GLY A 198 14.90 15.15 7.69
CA GLY A 198 14.33 14.93 9.02
C GLY A 198 13.04 14.11 9.04
N GLU A 199 12.36 13.99 7.89
CA GLU A 199 11.11 13.24 7.73
C GLU A 199 11.32 11.90 6.97
N LEU A 200 12.58 11.53 6.72
CA LEU A 200 12.93 10.21 6.22
C LEU A 200 12.90 9.20 7.36
N ASN A 201 12.31 8.04 7.10
CA ASN A 201 12.43 6.89 7.99
C ASN A 201 13.83 6.28 7.86
N ASN A 202 14.34 5.64 8.92
CA ASN A 202 15.71 5.11 8.99
C ASN A 202 16.17 4.26 7.78
N ALA A 203 15.24 3.60 7.09
CA ALA A 203 15.58 2.75 5.94
C ALA A 203 15.76 3.53 4.63
N ALA A 204 15.15 4.70 4.45
CA ALA A 204 15.15 5.41 3.18
C ALA A 204 16.38 6.31 3.04
N ALA A 205 17.15 6.11 1.98
CA ALA A 205 18.22 7.03 1.58
C ALA A 205 17.65 8.25 0.83
N MET A 206 16.56 8.06 0.09
CA MET A 206 15.77 9.13 -0.54
C MET A 206 14.31 8.68 -0.65
N LYS A 207 13.39 9.63 -0.56
CA LYS A 207 11.95 9.41 -0.68
C LYS A 207 11.30 10.49 -1.52
N TYR A 208 10.51 10.07 -2.51
CA TYR A 208 9.61 10.92 -3.28
C TYR A 208 8.17 10.58 -2.96
N ASP A 209 7.39 11.60 -2.67
CA ASP A 209 5.95 11.47 -2.51
C ASP A 209 5.22 12.10 -3.71
N LEU A 210 4.21 11.41 -4.21
CA LEU A 210 3.24 11.98 -5.15
C LEU A 210 2.04 12.44 -4.33
N GLU A 211 1.83 13.74 -4.32
CA GLU A 211 0.70 14.35 -3.66
C GLU A 211 -0.32 14.79 -4.71
N ALA A 212 -1.50 14.19 -4.69
CA ALA A 212 -2.58 14.55 -5.59
C ALA A 212 -3.32 15.80 -5.08
N TRP A 213 -3.83 16.60 -6.01
CA TRP A 213 -4.69 17.73 -5.71
C TRP A 213 -6.12 17.25 -5.46
N PHE A 214 -6.69 17.66 -4.33
CA PHE A 214 -8.07 17.38 -3.94
C PHE A 214 -8.87 18.69 -4.02
N PRO A 215 -9.63 18.93 -5.10
CA PRO A 215 -10.26 20.23 -5.36
C PRO A 215 -11.37 20.59 -4.37
N GLY A 216 -12.13 19.62 -3.87
CA GLY A 216 -13.14 19.84 -2.84
C GLY A 216 -12.53 20.10 -1.47
N SER A 217 -11.42 19.44 -1.16
CA SER A 217 -10.63 19.69 0.06
C SER A 217 -9.74 20.93 -0.02
N GLY A 218 -9.43 21.43 -1.23
CA GLY A 218 -8.53 22.56 -1.47
C GLY A 218 -7.08 22.31 -1.05
N ALA A 219 -6.59 21.07 -1.13
CA ALA A 219 -5.27 20.70 -0.63
C ALA A 219 -4.58 19.59 -1.45
N PHE A 220 -3.25 19.55 -1.38
CA PHE A 220 -2.46 18.40 -1.80
C PHE A 220 -2.48 17.32 -0.72
N ARG A 221 -2.65 16.06 -1.11
CA ARG A 221 -2.69 14.91 -0.21
C ARG A 221 -1.89 13.75 -0.80
N GLU A 222 -1.06 13.12 0.02
CA GLU A 222 -0.19 12.00 -0.37
C GLU A 222 -1.01 10.79 -0.83
N LEU A 223 -0.73 10.32 -2.05
CA LEU A 223 -1.24 9.05 -2.60
C LEU A 223 -0.15 7.99 -2.76
N VAL A 224 1.09 8.43 -2.97
CA VAL A 224 2.23 7.54 -3.20
C VAL A 224 3.40 8.03 -2.38
N SER A 225 4.12 7.05 -1.85
CA SER A 225 5.49 7.22 -1.43
C SER A 225 6.37 6.19 -2.15
N CYS A 226 7.54 6.65 -2.63
CA CYS A 226 8.55 5.87 -3.32
C CYS A 226 9.89 6.08 -2.62
N SER A 227 10.54 5.00 -2.21
CA SER A 227 11.78 5.02 -1.43
C SER A 227 12.85 4.14 -2.05
N ASN A 228 14.08 4.64 -2.08
CA ASN A 228 15.27 3.81 -2.26
C ASN A 228 15.88 3.53 -0.89
N CYS A 229 15.87 2.27 -0.46
CA CYS A 229 16.42 1.85 0.82
C CYS A 229 17.86 1.33 0.73
N THR A 230 18.44 1.32 -0.48
CA THR A 230 19.79 0.80 -0.73
C THR A 230 19.96 -0.58 -0.09
N ASP A 231 21.05 -0.82 0.64
CA ASP A 231 21.33 -2.10 1.30
C ASP A 231 20.82 -2.21 2.75
N TYR A 232 20.06 -1.22 3.24
CA TYR A 232 19.64 -1.16 4.64
C TYR A 232 18.83 -2.39 5.06
N GLN A 233 17.79 -2.70 4.28
CA GLN A 233 16.90 -3.84 4.53
C GLN A 233 17.59 -5.16 4.21
N SER A 234 18.27 -5.24 3.07
CA SER A 234 18.93 -6.47 2.59
C SER A 234 20.04 -6.92 3.54
N ARG A 235 20.77 -6.00 4.17
CA ARG A 235 21.78 -6.34 5.18
C ARG A 235 21.16 -7.00 6.41
N ARG A 236 20.05 -6.48 6.91
CA ARG A 236 19.32 -7.03 8.07
C ARG A 236 18.66 -8.38 7.76
N LEU A 237 18.17 -8.54 6.54
CA LEU A 237 17.57 -9.78 6.03
C LEU A 237 18.58 -10.77 5.44
N ALA A 238 19.85 -10.39 5.41
CA ALA A 238 20.95 -11.16 4.84
C ALA A 238 20.75 -11.58 3.36
N ILE A 239 20.25 -10.67 2.53
CA ILE A 239 20.00 -10.88 1.09
C ILE A 239 21.21 -10.40 0.29
N ARG A 240 21.99 -11.34 -0.23
CA ARG A 240 23.35 -11.08 -0.71
C ARG A 240 23.41 -11.00 -2.23
N TYR A 241 24.31 -10.17 -2.74
CA TYR A 241 24.52 -9.95 -4.18
C TYR A 241 25.62 -10.88 -4.72
N GLY A 242 25.24 -11.85 -5.56
CA GLY A 242 26.14 -12.78 -6.24
C GLY A 242 26.93 -13.69 -5.31
N GLN A 243 27.51 -14.80 -5.79
CA GLN A 243 28.29 -15.69 -4.92
C GLN A 243 29.69 -15.13 -4.62
N THR A 244 30.12 -15.12 -3.36
CA THR A 244 31.53 -14.84 -2.99
C THR A 244 32.45 -15.97 -3.47
N LYS A 245 33.02 -15.83 -4.68
CA LYS A 245 34.01 -16.79 -5.23
C LYS A 245 35.43 -16.62 -4.69
N LYS A 246 35.69 -15.62 -3.82
CA LYS A 246 37.02 -15.34 -3.27
C LYS A 246 36.95 -15.28 -1.74
N MET A 247 37.72 -16.13 -1.06
CA MET A 247 38.02 -15.95 0.37
C MET A 247 38.62 -14.55 0.55
N ASN A 248 38.09 -13.75 1.48
CA ASN A 248 38.49 -12.38 1.85
C ASN A 248 37.83 -11.18 1.13
N ARG A 249 36.69 -11.31 0.44
CA ARG A 249 35.86 -10.13 0.10
C ARG A 249 34.74 -9.95 1.11
N ASN A 250 34.48 -8.70 1.50
CA ASN A 250 33.27 -8.34 2.26
C ASN A 250 32.03 -8.75 1.47
N VAL A 251 31.01 -9.25 2.16
CA VAL A 251 29.73 -9.61 1.55
C VAL A 251 29.03 -8.34 1.08
N GLU A 252 28.65 -8.32 -0.19
CA GLU A 252 27.86 -7.26 -0.80
C GLU A 252 26.37 -7.68 -0.75
N TYR A 253 25.50 -6.70 -0.57
CA TYR A 253 24.06 -6.91 -0.43
C TYR A 253 23.34 -6.20 -1.58
N VAL A 254 22.20 -6.74 -1.99
CA VAL A 254 21.38 -6.13 -3.04
C VAL A 254 20.76 -4.81 -2.57
N HIS A 255 20.39 -3.93 -3.50
CA HIS A 255 19.61 -2.74 -3.16
C HIS A 255 18.11 -3.03 -3.25
N MET A 256 17.33 -2.58 -2.27
CA MET A 256 15.89 -2.78 -2.19
C MET A 256 15.14 -1.45 -2.26
N LEU A 257 14.09 -1.41 -3.06
CA LEU A 257 13.26 -0.24 -3.29
C LEU A 257 11.78 -0.62 -3.19
N ASN A 258 10.98 0.31 -2.68
CA ASN A 258 9.54 0.15 -2.58
C ASN A 258 8.83 1.43 -3.04
N ALA A 259 7.68 1.28 -3.68
CA ALA A 259 6.82 2.40 -4.03
C ALA A 259 5.35 2.00 -4.06
N THR A 260 4.49 2.85 -3.53
CA THR A 260 3.04 2.63 -3.69
C THR A 260 2.65 2.88 -5.15
N MET A 261 1.93 1.94 -5.77
CA MET A 261 1.31 2.16 -7.08
C MET A 261 -0.10 2.73 -6.91
N CYS A 262 -0.89 2.11 -6.02
CA CYS A 262 -2.28 2.48 -5.76
C CYS A 262 -2.67 2.10 -4.32
N ALA A 263 -2.93 3.08 -3.46
CA ALA A 263 -3.66 2.88 -2.21
C ALA A 263 -5.15 3.14 -2.48
N THR A 264 -5.96 2.07 -2.56
CA THR A 264 -7.27 2.10 -3.24
C THR A 264 -8.21 3.15 -2.68
N THR A 265 -8.35 3.21 -1.35
CA THR A 265 -9.29 4.13 -0.69
C THR A 265 -8.93 5.59 -0.93
N ARG A 266 -7.64 5.94 -0.90
CA ARG A 266 -7.18 7.32 -1.18
C ARG A 266 -7.31 7.69 -2.64
N VAL A 267 -6.99 6.77 -3.55
CA VAL A 267 -7.18 6.96 -5.01
C VAL A 267 -8.66 7.14 -5.33
N ILE A 268 -9.54 6.35 -4.70
CA ILE A 268 -11.00 6.54 -4.82
C ILE A 268 -11.39 7.94 -4.36
N CYS A 269 -10.92 8.40 -3.20
CA CYS A 269 -11.22 9.77 -2.75
C CYS A 269 -10.74 10.83 -3.77
N ALA A 270 -9.55 10.66 -4.37
CA ALA A 270 -9.05 11.57 -5.39
C ALA A 270 -9.93 11.57 -6.66
N ILE A 271 -10.37 10.40 -7.13
CA ILE A 271 -11.31 10.27 -8.26
C ILE A 271 -12.63 10.94 -7.92
N LEU A 272 -13.21 10.66 -6.76
CA LEU A 272 -14.49 11.22 -6.33
C LEU A 272 -14.47 12.75 -6.32
N GLU A 273 -13.38 13.37 -5.86
CA GLU A 273 -13.28 14.83 -5.85
C GLU A 273 -13.03 15.42 -7.25
N ASN A 274 -12.16 14.82 -8.05
CA ASN A 274 -11.76 15.36 -9.35
C ASN A 274 -12.79 15.11 -10.46
N TYR A 275 -13.64 14.08 -10.33
CA TYR A 275 -14.61 13.68 -11.35
C TYR A 275 -16.08 13.98 -10.97
N GLN A 276 -16.31 14.73 -9.89
CA GLN A 276 -17.67 15.11 -9.50
C GLN A 276 -18.33 16.07 -10.50
N THR A 277 -19.64 15.91 -10.65
CA THR A 277 -20.55 16.77 -11.43
C THR A 277 -21.81 17.01 -10.60
N ASP A 278 -22.78 17.76 -11.13
CA ASP A 278 -24.06 17.99 -10.46
C ASP A 278 -24.88 16.70 -10.23
N VAL A 279 -24.66 15.66 -11.05
CA VAL A 279 -25.50 14.45 -11.08
C VAL A 279 -24.80 13.19 -10.57
N GLY A 280 -23.48 13.23 -10.38
CA GLY A 280 -22.70 12.06 -9.98
C GLY A 280 -21.21 12.22 -10.23
N ILE A 281 -20.51 11.09 -10.26
CA ILE A 281 -19.07 11.02 -10.50
C ILE A 281 -18.85 10.39 -11.87
N ILE A 282 -18.19 11.09 -12.78
CA ILE A 282 -17.78 10.53 -14.07
C ILE A 282 -16.71 9.47 -13.82
N VAL A 283 -16.81 8.32 -14.48
CA VAL A 283 -15.79 7.28 -14.35
C VAL A 283 -14.59 7.58 -15.25
N PRO A 284 -13.35 7.59 -14.74
CA PRO A 284 -12.17 7.82 -15.58
C PRO A 284 -12.06 6.79 -16.70
N GLU A 285 -11.72 7.24 -17.92
CA GLU A 285 -11.64 6.38 -19.12
C GLU A 285 -10.79 5.11 -18.88
N ALA A 286 -9.67 5.26 -18.19
CA ALA A 286 -8.73 4.17 -17.94
C ALA A 286 -9.34 3.01 -17.14
N VAL A 287 -10.36 3.24 -16.30
CA VAL A 287 -10.96 2.19 -15.46
C VAL A 287 -12.30 1.66 -15.97
N LYS A 288 -12.92 2.31 -16.97
CA LYS A 288 -14.18 1.87 -17.58
C LYS A 288 -14.22 0.39 -18.01
N PRO A 289 -13.13 -0.22 -18.53
CA PRO A 289 -13.16 -1.63 -18.93
C PRO A 289 -13.45 -2.62 -17.79
N TRP A 290 -13.28 -2.21 -16.53
CA TRP A 290 -13.53 -3.05 -15.35
C TRP A 290 -14.78 -2.63 -14.57
N MET A 291 -15.47 -1.58 -15.01
CA MET A 291 -16.71 -1.14 -14.40
C MET A 291 -17.91 -1.89 -15.01
N PRO A 292 -18.93 -2.26 -14.21
CA PRO A 292 -20.15 -2.84 -14.76
C PRO A 292 -20.91 -1.78 -15.58
N ASP A 293 -21.69 -2.21 -16.58
CA ASP A 293 -22.45 -1.33 -17.50
C ASP A 293 -23.24 -0.23 -16.76
N ALA A 294 -23.86 -0.58 -15.62
CA ALA A 294 -24.67 0.35 -14.82
C ALA A 294 -23.87 1.53 -14.23
N TYR A 295 -22.55 1.40 -14.13
CA TYR A 295 -21.64 2.41 -13.57
C TYR A 295 -20.48 2.72 -14.54
N GLN A 296 -20.55 2.30 -15.80
CA GLN A 296 -19.40 2.38 -16.70
C GLN A 296 -19.05 3.82 -17.08
N GLU A 297 -20.05 4.66 -17.29
CA GLU A 297 -19.85 6.07 -17.67
C GLU A 297 -19.94 7.02 -16.48
N LEU A 298 -20.91 6.78 -15.58
CA LEU A 298 -21.25 7.66 -14.48
C LEU A 298 -21.68 6.83 -13.26
N ILE A 299 -21.17 7.19 -12.09
CA ILE A 299 -21.69 6.73 -10.79
C ILE A 299 -22.67 7.80 -10.28
N PRO A 300 -23.99 7.59 -10.36
CA PRO A 300 -24.97 8.63 -10.05
C PRO A 300 -25.08 8.89 -8.54
N PHE A 301 -25.43 10.12 -8.17
CA PHE A 301 -25.84 10.42 -6.80
C PHE A 301 -27.20 9.80 -6.48
N LYS A 302 -27.28 9.11 -5.33
CA LYS A 302 -28.49 8.44 -4.83
C LYS A 302 -29.00 9.04 -3.51
N ARG A 303 -28.16 9.83 -2.85
CA ARG A 303 -28.45 10.44 -1.54
C ARG A 303 -28.02 11.90 -1.58
N PRO A 304 -28.73 12.80 -0.85
CA PRO A 304 -28.29 14.19 -0.70
C PRO A 304 -26.94 14.26 0.01
N ALA A 305 -26.31 15.43 -0.05
CA ALA A 305 -25.08 15.68 0.70
C ALA A 305 -25.39 15.58 2.22
N PRO A 306 -24.51 14.96 3.03
CA PRO A 306 -24.74 14.83 4.47
C PRO A 306 -25.00 16.17 5.18
N ILE A 307 -24.36 17.25 4.72
CA ILE A 307 -24.53 18.61 5.26
C ILE A 307 -25.98 19.10 5.12
N ASP A 308 -26.69 18.66 4.09
CA ASP A 308 -28.10 19.03 3.87
C ASP A 308 -29.04 18.19 4.75
N GLN A 309 -28.64 16.96 5.09
CA GLN A 309 -29.38 16.10 6.01
C GLN A 309 -29.33 16.65 7.44
N ASP A 310 -28.15 17.08 7.91
CA ASP A 310 -27.96 17.65 9.25
C ASP A 310 -28.72 18.98 9.45
N LYS A 311 -28.89 19.78 8.39
CA LYS A 311 -29.72 21.00 8.43
C LYS A 311 -31.21 20.70 8.50
N SER A 312 -31.67 19.63 7.85
CA SER A 312 -33.09 19.23 7.85
C SER A 312 -33.57 18.68 9.20
N THR A 313 -32.69 17.99 9.94
CA THR A 313 -32.96 17.46 11.29
C THR A 313 -32.93 18.54 12.38
N ALA A 314 -32.12 19.60 12.19
CA ALA A 314 -32.13 20.77 13.05
C ALA A 314 -33.43 21.59 12.95
N HIS A 315 -34.08 21.63 11.77
CA HIS A 315 -35.36 22.32 11.61
C HIS A 315 -36.58 21.52 12.11
N THR A 316 -36.47 20.20 12.26
CA THR A 316 -37.57 19.34 12.76
C THR A 316 -37.59 19.17 14.28
N THR A 317 -36.55 19.61 15.00
CA THR A 317 -36.49 19.57 16.47
C THR A 317 -37.08 20.81 17.16
N ALA A 318 -37.55 21.81 16.40
CA ALA A 318 -38.14 23.04 16.95
C ALA A 318 -39.64 22.93 17.32
N GLU A 319 -40.31 21.80 17.07
CA GLU A 319 -41.73 21.60 17.39
C GLU A 319 -41.96 20.40 18.33
N ILE A 320 -41.45 20.47 19.57
CA ILE A 320 -41.93 19.60 20.65
C ILE A 320 -42.44 20.47 21.80
N LYS A 321 -43.78 20.51 21.96
CA LYS A 321 -44.48 21.18 23.06
C LYS A 321 -44.07 20.56 24.42
N PRO A 322 -43.93 21.36 25.49
CA PRO A 322 -43.48 20.85 26.78
C PRO A 322 -44.58 19.99 27.45
N LYS A 323 -44.23 18.76 27.85
CA LYS A 323 -45.05 17.91 28.71
C LYS A 323 -44.86 18.31 30.17
N LYS A 324 -45.99 18.50 30.88
CA LYS A 324 -46.06 18.73 32.33
C LYS A 324 -45.48 17.53 33.10
N SER A 325 -44.54 17.80 34.01
CA SER A 325 -44.03 16.84 35.00
C SER A 325 -44.73 17.02 36.35
N THR A 326 -45.24 15.92 36.92
CA THR A 326 -45.70 15.79 38.31
C THR A 326 -44.52 15.57 39.26
N PRO A 327 -44.62 15.99 40.54
CA PRO A 327 -43.49 16.02 41.47
C PRO A 327 -43.30 14.70 42.22
N MET A 328 -42.05 14.35 42.52
CA MET A 328 -41.69 13.33 43.52
C MET A 328 -40.67 13.89 44.51
N GLU A 329 -40.76 13.35 45.73
CA GLU A 329 -40.24 13.83 47.01
C GLU A 329 -38.71 13.88 47.15
N ASN A 330 -38.29 14.85 47.97
CA ASN A 330 -37.01 14.95 48.67
C ASN A 330 -36.83 13.79 49.67
N PRO A 331 -35.59 13.36 50.07
CA PRO A 331 -34.77 14.25 50.91
C PRO A 331 -33.24 14.04 51.00
N LYS A 332 -32.63 15.04 51.67
CA LYS A 332 -31.38 15.09 52.48
C LYS A 332 -30.10 15.65 51.85
N GLU A 333 -29.82 16.89 52.24
CA GLU A 333 -28.51 17.51 52.48
C GLU A 333 -27.65 16.70 53.48
N PRO A 334 -26.29 16.81 53.53
CA PRO A 334 -25.61 18.11 53.66
C PRO A 334 -24.19 18.28 53.06
N ASN A 335 -23.82 19.55 52.86
CA ASN A 335 -22.73 20.26 53.56
C ASN A 335 -21.80 21.09 52.66
N GLN A 336 -21.55 22.31 53.15
CA GLN A 336 -20.79 23.41 52.57
C GLN A 336 -19.28 23.15 52.50
N ALA A 337 -18.60 23.71 51.48
CA ALA A 337 -17.34 24.44 51.66
C ALA A 337 -16.84 25.12 50.36
N LEU A 338 -16.80 26.46 50.42
CA LEU A 338 -15.71 27.36 49.99
C LEU A 338 -15.33 27.42 48.49
N GLU A 339 -15.83 28.47 47.83
CA GLU A 339 -15.23 29.12 46.66
C GLU A 339 -14.13 30.11 47.10
N GLN A 340 -13.00 30.13 46.39
CA GLN A 340 -12.10 31.29 46.29
C GLN A 340 -11.72 31.54 44.82
N PRO A 341 -11.46 32.79 44.42
CA PRO A 341 -11.55 33.23 43.03
C PRO A 341 -10.22 33.21 42.26
N VAL A 342 -10.38 33.37 40.95
CA VAL A 342 -9.37 33.39 39.90
C VAL A 342 -8.70 34.76 39.85
N ASP A 343 -7.37 34.82 39.91
CA ASP A 343 -6.60 36.04 39.66
C ASP A 343 -5.86 35.98 38.31
N GLU A 344 -5.94 37.11 37.60
CA GLU A 344 -5.24 37.49 36.38
C GLU A 344 -3.72 37.57 36.58
N VAL A 345 -2.95 37.24 35.55
CA VAL A 345 -1.63 37.85 35.33
C VAL A 345 -1.44 38.12 33.84
N ALA A 346 -1.54 39.38 33.47
CA ALA A 346 -0.88 39.96 32.30
C ALA A 346 0.37 40.70 32.81
N ASP A 347 1.54 40.44 32.20
CA ASP A 347 2.34 41.47 31.53
C ASP A 347 3.77 41.02 31.17
N SER A 348 4.13 41.34 29.92
CA SER A 348 5.43 41.80 29.41
C SER A 348 6.67 40.89 29.46
N ILE A 349 7.30 40.69 28.29
CA ILE A 349 8.63 41.23 27.95
C ILE A 349 8.76 41.34 26.42
N GLN A 350 9.19 42.51 25.99
CA GLN A 350 9.47 42.96 24.63
C GLN A 350 10.86 42.55 24.13
N ASN A 351 10.99 42.61 22.79
CA ASN A 351 12.18 42.91 21.99
C ASN A 351 13.27 41.85 21.86
N LEU A 352 13.30 41.22 20.68
CA LEU A 352 14.55 40.98 19.94
C LEU A 352 14.27 41.16 18.43
N HIS A 353 14.75 42.28 17.90
CA HIS A 353 14.99 42.48 16.47
C HIS A 353 16.07 41.49 16.02
N VAL A 354 15.81 40.74 14.96
CA VAL A 354 16.87 40.12 14.14
C VAL A 354 16.59 40.47 12.68
N SER A 355 17.65 40.99 12.08
CA SER A 355 17.79 41.61 10.77
C SER A 355 17.45 40.70 9.60
N GLU A 356 16.84 41.32 8.59
CA GLU A 356 16.79 40.84 7.21
C GLU A 356 18.21 40.88 6.62
N ASP A 357 18.72 39.72 6.20
CA ASP A 357 19.81 39.64 5.23
C ASP A 357 19.30 38.91 4.00
N VAL A 358 19.00 39.71 2.98
CA VAL A 358 18.70 39.32 1.61
C VAL A 358 20.02 39.03 0.92
N ALA A 359 20.31 37.76 0.65
CA ALA A 359 21.37 37.34 -0.27
C ALA A 359 20.72 36.89 -1.59
N THR A 360 20.66 37.82 -2.55
CA THR A 360 20.35 37.54 -3.95
C THR A 360 21.53 36.83 -4.59
N ALA A 361 21.38 35.54 -4.87
CA ALA A 361 22.29 34.80 -5.74
C ALA A 361 21.75 34.87 -7.18
N ASP A 362 22.44 35.68 -7.97
CA ASP A 362 22.32 35.86 -9.40
C ASP A 362 22.91 34.62 -10.11
N THR A 363 22.08 33.86 -10.84
CA THR A 363 22.55 32.84 -11.78
C THR A 363 21.87 33.01 -13.13
N SER A 364 22.42 33.96 -13.88
CA SER A 364 22.30 33.99 -15.33
C SER A 364 23.32 33.00 -15.93
N VAL A 365 22.83 31.89 -16.49
CA VAL A 365 23.61 31.03 -17.39
C VAL A 365 22.81 30.76 -18.66
N ILE A 366 23.14 31.56 -19.67
CA ILE A 366 23.37 31.21 -21.08
C ILE A 366 22.52 30.08 -21.66
N LEU A 367 21.52 30.49 -22.45
CA LEU A 367 20.93 29.72 -23.55
C LEU A 367 21.95 29.59 -24.69
N SER A 368 22.36 28.37 -25.03
CA SER A 368 22.81 28.02 -26.38
C SER A 368 22.85 26.51 -26.59
N ASP A 369 22.33 26.11 -27.76
CA ASP A 369 22.47 24.84 -28.49
C ASP A 369 21.58 23.64 -28.12
N GLN A 370 20.47 23.58 -28.87
CA GLN A 370 19.81 22.36 -29.33
C GLN A 370 20.73 21.57 -30.28
N PRO A 371 20.64 20.23 -30.29
CA PRO A 371 20.66 19.51 -31.55
C PRO A 371 19.46 18.58 -31.73
N GLN A 372 18.84 18.82 -32.88
CA GLN A 372 18.01 18.00 -33.76
C GLN A 372 17.61 16.57 -33.38
N GLU A 373 16.32 16.32 -33.64
CA GLU A 373 15.64 15.05 -33.83
C GLU A 373 16.41 14.08 -34.72
N ASP A 374 16.55 12.83 -34.27
CA ASP A 374 16.76 11.68 -35.15
C ASP A 374 15.61 10.69 -34.97
N SER A 375 14.85 10.56 -36.05
CA SER A 375 13.73 9.66 -36.25
C SER A 375 14.20 8.20 -36.35
N TYR A 376 13.77 7.33 -35.42
CA TYR A 376 13.87 5.89 -35.61
C TYR A 376 12.70 5.37 -36.44
N LEU A 377 12.97 5.10 -37.72
CA LEU A 377 12.09 4.36 -38.62
C LEU A 377 11.90 2.92 -38.11
N LEU A 378 10.65 2.57 -37.85
CA LEU A 378 10.19 1.18 -37.72
C LEU A 378 10.13 0.52 -39.10
N ILE A 379 10.92 -0.54 -39.29
CA ILE A 379 10.81 -1.44 -40.45
C ILE A 379 9.76 -2.52 -40.11
N PRO A 380 8.69 -2.69 -40.90
CA PRO A 380 7.74 -3.77 -40.69
C PRO A 380 8.26 -5.07 -41.30
N SER A 381 8.38 -6.11 -40.48
CA SER A 381 8.61 -7.48 -40.95
C SER A 381 7.33 -8.02 -41.59
N SER A 382 7.43 -8.25 -42.89
CA SER A 382 6.43 -8.81 -43.78
C SER A 382 5.92 -10.19 -43.35
N ILE A 383 4.60 -10.30 -43.32
CA ILE A 383 3.78 -11.51 -43.39
C ILE A 383 4.15 -12.29 -44.65
N ASN A 384 4.47 -13.58 -44.49
CA ASN A 384 4.49 -14.52 -45.62
C ASN A 384 3.39 -15.56 -45.42
N GLN A 385 2.40 -15.51 -46.32
CA GLN A 385 1.40 -16.55 -46.49
C GLN A 385 2.01 -17.73 -47.25
N GLY A 386 1.80 -18.94 -46.73
CA GLY A 386 2.06 -20.18 -47.45
C GLY A 386 0.99 -21.20 -47.08
N GLN A 387 0.07 -21.42 -48.02
CA GLN A 387 -0.86 -22.55 -48.13
C GLN A 387 -0.10 -23.88 -47.88
N GLY A 388 -0.57 -24.89 -47.15
CA GLY A 388 -1.85 -25.57 -47.26
C GLY A 388 -1.62 -26.94 -47.94
N SER A 389 -1.59 -28.03 -47.17
CA SER A 389 -1.97 -29.39 -47.63
C SER A 389 -2.00 -30.41 -46.47
N ASP A 390 -3.21 -30.83 -46.14
CA ASP A 390 -3.71 -32.20 -45.96
C ASP A 390 -3.13 -33.20 -44.93
N ASN A 391 -4.03 -33.53 -43.99
CA ASN A 391 -4.50 -34.87 -43.61
C ASN A 391 -3.48 -36.01 -43.43
N CYS A 392 -3.34 -36.50 -42.18
CA CYS A 392 -3.83 -37.83 -41.76
C CYS A 392 -3.39 -38.19 -40.33
N SER A 393 -4.35 -38.54 -39.48
CA SER A 393 -4.28 -39.55 -38.41
C SER A 393 -5.41 -40.55 -38.71
N PRO A 394 -5.41 -41.84 -38.29
CA PRO A 394 -4.98 -42.31 -36.96
C PRO A 394 -4.39 -43.74 -36.88
N SER A 395 -4.20 -44.21 -35.64
CA SER A 395 -3.93 -45.60 -35.16
C SER A 395 -2.48 -46.09 -35.30
N GLY A 396 -1.89 -46.90 -34.41
CA GLY A 396 -2.33 -47.60 -33.22
C GLY A 396 -1.24 -48.65 -32.86
N GLY A 397 -0.96 -48.83 -31.56
CA GLY A 397 -0.30 -49.96 -30.87
C GLY A 397 0.79 -50.81 -31.54
N GLU A 398 1.91 -51.03 -30.82
CA GLU A 398 2.18 -52.35 -30.22
C GLU A 398 3.40 -52.40 -29.28
N LYS A 399 3.23 -53.22 -28.24
CA LYS A 399 4.18 -53.59 -27.19
C LYS A 399 5.23 -54.58 -27.72
N LYS A 400 6.48 -54.51 -27.22
CA LYS A 400 7.37 -55.68 -27.13
C LYS A 400 7.97 -55.86 -25.74
N LYS A 401 7.53 -56.94 -25.08
CA LYS A 401 8.16 -57.62 -23.93
C LYS A 401 9.23 -58.60 -24.44
N ARG A 402 10.34 -58.78 -23.70
CA ARG A 402 11.12 -60.04 -23.60
C ARG A 402 11.77 -60.13 -22.20
N LYS A 403 11.18 -60.93 -21.28
CA LYS A 403 11.67 -62.22 -20.69
C LYS A 403 12.97 -62.11 -19.88
N LYS A 404 12.91 -62.07 -18.54
CA LYS A 404 12.94 -63.19 -17.54
C LYS A 404 14.22 -64.05 -17.53
N LYS A 405 14.98 -63.97 -16.42
CA LYS A 405 15.60 -65.13 -15.75
C LYS A 405 15.46 -64.99 -14.23
N LYS A 406 14.82 -66.00 -13.62
CA LYS A 406 14.67 -66.22 -12.17
C LYS A 406 15.91 -66.96 -11.63
N LYS A 407 16.33 -66.65 -10.40
CA LYS A 407 16.83 -67.64 -9.44
C LYS A 407 16.16 -67.37 -8.08
N LYS A 408 15.65 -68.44 -7.47
CA LYS A 408 14.96 -68.55 -6.17
C LYS A 408 15.92 -69.18 -5.16
N SER A 409 15.84 -68.75 -3.89
CA SER A 409 15.93 -69.57 -2.65
C SER A 409 15.86 -68.59 -1.45
N GLN A 410 14.69 -68.30 -0.90
CA GLN A 410 14.03 -68.87 0.31
C GLN A 410 14.66 -68.44 1.67
N PRO A 411 13.83 -68.06 2.68
CA PRO A 411 14.27 -67.56 3.98
C PRO A 411 14.27 -68.66 5.07
N THR A 412 14.93 -68.39 6.19
CA THR A 412 14.79 -69.14 7.44
C THR A 412 14.29 -68.22 8.55
N ASP A 413 13.19 -68.64 9.17
CA ASP A 413 12.65 -68.14 10.43
C ASP A 413 13.62 -68.35 11.61
N GLY A 414 13.43 -67.57 12.68
CA GLY A 414 14.02 -67.81 13.99
C GLY A 414 13.64 -66.75 15.00
N ALA A 415 12.51 -66.97 15.69
CA ALA A 415 12.15 -66.26 16.92
C ALA A 415 12.98 -66.77 18.10
N VAL A 416 13.49 -65.84 18.93
CA VAL A 416 13.50 -65.84 20.41
C VAL A 416 13.51 -64.38 20.84
#